data_AF-A0A538RV18-F1
#
_entry.id   AF-A0A538RV18-F1
#
_cell.length_a   1.000
_cell.length_b   1.000
_cell.length_c   1.000
_cell.angle_alpha   90.00
_cell.angle_beta   90.00
_cell.angle_gamma   90.00
#
_symmetry.space_group_name_H-M   'P 1'
#
loop_
_entity.id
_entity.type
_entity.pdbx_description
1 polymer ?
#
loop_
_entity_poly.entity_id
_entity_poly.type
_entity_poly.pdbx_seq_one_letter_code
_entity_poly.pdbx_strand_id
1 'polypeptide(L)'
;MKGIQVWELPTGRPLARFETGWVRQLVFTPDGQRLITVGPEGMRVWEIATGQEIWRHANVERLHDYTDVGSFASSLTVAPDGRTMATGHPDTTILIWDLLPAPRGERPHVGPLTAAEKDRAWSDLAGADARRAYTAMGGLAVAPAQAVALLRERLRPVAAVSPELLVRLLADLDSGAYKQRTPAAQQLVELDELAEQALRGALKRRPSLEQRQRIEQILAAPGLVRSPATLRGLRAIQVLERVGTPEARQTLQVLAKGPAEARVTRAAKGSLERMAKQGASP
;
A
#
# COMPACT_ATOMS: atom_id res chain seq x y z
N MET A 1 -6.23 12.85 21.66
CA MET A 1 -5.44 12.02 20.73
C MET A 1 -5.04 12.86 19.53
N LYS A 2 -3.74 13.03 19.27
CA LYS A 2 -3.22 13.62 18.03
C LYS A 2 -2.93 12.48 17.06
N GLY A 3 -3.05 12.71 15.77
CA GLY A 3 -2.82 11.69 14.76
C GLY A 3 -2.89 12.29 13.38
N ILE A 4 -2.35 11.58 12.40
CA ILE A 4 -2.39 11.99 11.00
C ILE A 4 -3.58 11.34 10.33
N GLN A 5 -4.33 12.11 9.54
CA GLN A 5 -5.32 11.59 8.62
C GLN A 5 -4.84 11.82 7.19
N VAL A 6 -4.87 10.76 6.40
CA VAL A 6 -4.62 10.82 4.95
C VAL A 6 -5.96 10.87 4.27
N TRP A 7 -6.11 11.76 3.29
CA TRP A 7 -7.35 11.98 2.57
C TRP A 7 -7.13 11.76 1.07
N GLU A 8 -8.12 11.17 0.41
CA GLU A 8 -8.18 11.10 -1.05
C GLU A 8 -8.78 12.40 -1.57
N LEU A 9 -7.97 13.23 -2.24
CA LEU A 9 -8.41 14.56 -2.68
C LEU A 9 -9.63 14.53 -3.62
N PRO A 10 -9.70 13.69 -4.68
CA PRO A 10 -10.84 13.69 -5.59
C PRO A 10 -12.17 13.37 -4.92
N THR A 11 -12.17 12.58 -3.83
CA THR A 11 -13.39 12.14 -3.16
C THR A 11 -13.63 12.79 -1.81
N GLY A 12 -12.63 13.50 -1.28
CA GLY A 12 -12.65 14.08 0.05
C GLY A 12 -12.83 13.04 1.15
N ARG A 13 -12.47 11.77 0.93
CA ARG A 13 -12.63 10.71 1.93
C ARG A 13 -11.34 10.44 2.70
N PRO A 14 -11.44 10.12 4.00
CA PRO A 14 -10.29 9.64 4.75
C PRO A 14 -9.86 8.30 4.18
N LEU A 15 -8.61 8.21 3.76
CA LEU A 15 -7.91 6.99 3.42
C LEU A 15 -7.39 6.36 4.70
N ALA A 16 -6.44 6.99 5.37
CA ALA A 16 -5.75 6.44 6.54
C ALA A 16 -5.93 7.29 7.78
N ARG A 17 -5.83 6.65 8.94
CA ARG A 17 -5.57 7.33 10.20
C ARG A 17 -4.40 6.64 10.89
N PHE A 18 -3.39 7.42 11.23
CA PHE A 18 -2.23 6.97 12.00
C PHE A 18 -2.30 7.56 13.40
N GLU A 19 -2.24 6.71 14.41
CA GLU A 19 -2.08 7.14 15.78
C GLU A 19 -0.62 7.47 16.02
N THR A 20 -0.33 8.76 16.21
CA THR A 20 1.04 9.27 16.34
C THR A 20 1.15 10.18 17.55
N GLY A 21 2.35 10.29 18.12
CA GLY A 21 2.72 11.45 18.92
C GLY A 21 2.82 12.72 18.09
N TRP A 22 3.57 13.70 18.58
CA TRP A 22 3.87 14.93 17.84
C TRP A 22 4.72 14.58 16.60
N VAL A 23 4.22 14.94 15.41
CA VAL A 23 4.98 14.82 14.16
C VAL A 23 5.50 16.20 13.76
N ARG A 24 6.82 16.32 13.55
CA ARG A 24 7.45 17.56 13.08
C ARG A 24 7.56 17.61 11.57
N GLN A 25 7.86 16.47 10.96
CA GLN A 25 7.98 16.33 9.52
C GLN A 25 7.34 15.04 9.04
N LEU A 26 6.80 15.08 7.84
CA LEU A 26 6.25 13.93 7.15
C LEU A 26 6.59 14.00 5.67
N VAL A 27 6.71 12.83 5.04
CA VAL A 27 6.93 12.71 3.60
C VAL A 27 6.31 11.42 3.09
N PHE A 28 5.74 11.47 1.89
CA PHE A 28 5.30 10.27 1.19
C PHE A 28 6.46 9.68 0.39
N THR A 29 6.49 8.35 0.32
CA THR A 29 7.28 7.66 -0.70
C THR A 29 6.74 8.01 -2.10
N PRO A 30 7.59 8.05 -3.15
CA PRO A 30 7.17 8.41 -4.51
C PRO A 30 6.07 7.53 -5.11
N ASP A 31 5.92 6.29 -4.60
CA ASP A 31 4.85 5.37 -4.99
C ASP A 31 3.52 5.62 -4.25
N GLY A 32 3.52 6.53 -3.27
CA GLY A 32 2.39 6.85 -2.41
C GLY A 32 1.96 5.71 -1.47
N GLN A 33 2.72 4.62 -1.38
CA GLN A 33 2.34 3.44 -0.60
C GLN A 33 2.76 3.53 0.86
N ARG A 34 3.70 4.42 1.19
CA ARG A 34 4.21 4.62 2.55
C ARG A 34 4.27 6.09 2.94
N LEU A 35 3.95 6.37 4.19
CA LEU A 35 4.19 7.66 4.84
C LEU A 35 5.35 7.49 5.83
N ILE A 36 6.31 8.40 5.81
CA ILE A 36 7.35 8.49 6.84
C ILE A 36 7.06 9.70 7.70
N THR A 37 7.15 9.52 9.01
CA THR A 37 6.95 10.58 10.00
C THR A 37 8.15 10.67 10.92
N VAL A 38 8.61 11.89 11.21
CA VAL A 38 9.70 12.15 12.15
C VAL A 38 9.24 13.14 13.21
N GLY A 39 9.56 12.83 14.47
CA GLY A 39 9.25 13.66 15.63
C GLY A 39 9.96 13.16 16.90
N PRO A 40 9.56 13.63 18.09
CA PRO A 40 10.19 13.24 19.37
C PRO A 40 10.13 11.76 19.70
N GLU A 41 9.15 11.05 19.15
CA GLU A 41 9.03 9.59 19.33
C GLU A 41 9.91 8.79 18.35
N GLY A 42 10.73 9.50 17.58
CA GLY A 42 11.61 8.98 16.55
C GLY A 42 11.00 8.99 15.15
N MET A 43 11.56 8.14 14.30
CA MET A 43 11.09 7.95 12.94
C MET A 43 10.19 6.73 12.86
N ARG A 44 9.08 6.85 12.12
CA ARG A 44 8.14 5.77 11.87
C ARG A 44 7.82 5.73 10.39
N VAL A 45 7.69 4.51 9.86
CA VAL A 45 7.21 4.26 8.50
C VAL A 45 5.87 3.55 8.60
N TRP A 46 4.89 4.09 7.89
CA TRP A 46 3.51 3.64 7.89
C TRP A 46 3.15 3.10 6.51
N GLU A 47 2.52 1.95 6.47
CA GLU A 47 1.89 1.46 5.24
C GLU A 47 0.54 2.15 5.09
N ILE A 48 0.36 2.86 3.96
CA ILE A 48 -0.89 3.56 3.68
C ILE A 48 -2.02 2.54 3.62
N ALA A 49 -1.84 1.45 2.86
CA ALA A 49 -2.88 0.48 2.57
C ALA A 49 -3.49 -0.22 3.79
N THR A 50 -2.83 -0.26 4.96
CA THR A 50 -3.35 -0.91 6.17
C THR A 50 -3.51 0.05 7.34
N GLY A 51 -2.98 1.27 7.25
CA GLY A 51 -2.93 2.19 8.39
C GLY A 51 -1.90 1.80 9.45
N GLN A 52 -1.09 0.75 9.22
CA GLN A 52 -0.22 0.18 10.24
C GLN A 52 1.23 0.69 10.15
N GLU A 53 1.88 0.76 11.31
CA GLU A 53 3.32 1.03 11.41
C GLU A 53 4.13 -0.20 11.00
N ILE A 54 4.90 -0.09 9.91
CA ILE A 54 5.73 -1.19 9.38
C ILE A 54 7.15 -1.16 9.91
N TRP A 55 7.63 0.00 10.36
CA TRP A 55 8.98 0.14 10.88
C TRP A 55 9.06 1.36 11.81
N ARG A 56 9.91 1.28 12.83
CA ARG A 56 10.25 2.42 13.67
C ARG A 56 11.71 2.41 14.08
N HIS A 57 12.25 3.59 14.27
CA HIS A 57 13.53 3.80 14.91
C HIS A 57 13.38 4.88 15.96
N ALA A 58 13.49 4.45 17.22
CA ALA A 58 13.55 5.35 18.35
C ALA A 58 14.86 6.16 18.30
N ASN A 59 14.80 7.40 18.76
CA ASN A 59 15.99 8.23 19.00
C ASN A 59 16.83 8.53 17.74
N VAL A 60 16.20 8.99 16.65
CA VAL A 60 16.94 9.64 15.53
C VAL A 60 17.87 10.75 16.07
N GLU A 61 17.54 11.32 17.23
CA GLU A 61 18.24 12.40 17.93
C GLU A 61 19.50 11.97 18.72
N ARG A 62 19.59 10.71 19.20
CA ARG A 62 20.71 10.26 20.08
C ARG A 62 21.82 9.54 19.33
N LEU A 63 21.88 9.66 18.01
CA LEU A 63 23.01 9.12 17.26
C LEU A 63 24.31 9.83 17.64
N HIS A 64 24.26 11.03 18.22
CA HIS A 64 25.37 11.71 18.90
C HIS A 64 24.92 12.23 20.28
N ASP A 65 25.83 12.25 21.26
CA ASP A 65 25.65 12.61 22.69
C ASP A 65 25.27 14.09 22.95
N TYR A 66 24.55 14.73 22.03
CA TYR A 66 24.00 16.07 22.27
C TYR A 66 22.83 15.98 23.26
N THR A 67 23.12 16.35 24.50
CA THR A 67 22.19 16.43 25.62
C THR A 67 21.22 17.61 25.55
N ASP A 68 21.26 18.40 24.48
CA ASP A 68 20.35 19.53 24.36
C ASP A 68 18.98 19.05 23.87
N VAL A 69 17.97 19.32 24.69
CA VAL A 69 16.62 18.79 24.57
C VAL A 69 15.95 19.43 23.35
N GLY A 70 16.16 18.85 22.16
CA GLY A 70 15.38 19.20 20.98
C GLY A 70 16.10 19.34 19.63
N SER A 71 17.16 18.57 19.37
CA SER A 71 17.80 18.52 18.05
C SER A 71 17.08 17.55 17.10
N PHE A 72 15.90 17.94 16.61
CA PHE A 72 15.12 17.15 15.65
C PHE A 72 15.64 17.34 14.23
N ALA A 73 15.49 16.33 13.38
CA ALA A 73 15.76 16.47 11.94
C ALA A 73 15.05 17.73 11.40
N SER A 74 15.84 18.66 10.84
CA SER A 74 15.38 19.91 10.25
C SER A 74 14.92 19.71 8.81
N SER A 75 15.30 18.59 8.19
CA SER A 75 14.94 18.24 6.83
C SER A 75 14.75 16.74 6.67
N LEU A 76 13.82 16.40 5.76
CA LEU A 76 13.43 15.04 5.44
C LEU A 76 13.17 14.95 3.93
N THR A 77 13.84 14.01 3.25
CA THR A 77 13.61 13.78 1.82
C THR A 77 13.75 12.29 1.48
N VAL A 78 12.95 11.83 0.52
CA VAL A 78 12.99 10.46 -0.01
C VAL A 78 13.53 10.51 -1.43
N ALA A 79 14.46 9.61 -1.75
CA ALA A 79 14.98 9.48 -3.09
C ALA A 79 13.87 9.15 -4.10
N PRO A 80 13.96 9.56 -5.38
CA PRO A 80 12.94 9.29 -6.39
C PRO A 80 12.65 7.80 -6.62
N ASP A 81 13.59 6.92 -6.26
CA ASP A 81 13.43 5.47 -6.32
C ASP A 81 12.64 4.89 -5.13
N GLY A 82 12.35 5.69 -4.10
CA GLY A 82 11.66 5.29 -2.88
C GLY A 82 12.46 4.34 -1.98
N ARG A 83 13.74 4.10 -2.27
CA ARG A 83 14.58 3.10 -1.58
C ARG A 83 15.34 3.71 -0.43
N THR A 84 15.73 4.96 -0.58
CA THR A 84 16.60 5.64 0.37
C THR A 84 15.95 6.93 0.83
N MET A 85 16.24 7.32 2.06
CA MET A 85 15.78 8.58 2.63
C MET A 85 16.92 9.24 3.38
N ALA A 86 16.96 10.57 3.36
CA ALA A 86 17.92 11.36 4.12
C ALA A 86 17.20 12.18 5.20
N THR A 87 17.79 12.22 6.39
CA THR A 87 17.42 13.16 7.46
C THR A 87 18.60 14.08 7.74
N GLY A 88 18.39 15.38 7.61
CA GLY A 88 19.39 16.39 7.99
C GLY A 88 19.12 16.88 9.40
N HIS A 89 20.16 16.91 10.23
CA HIS A 89 20.10 17.30 11.63
C HIS A 89 20.72 18.69 11.86
N PRO A 90 20.30 19.40 12.94
CA PRO A 90 20.87 20.70 13.31
C PRO A 90 22.37 20.68 13.62
N ASP A 91 22.92 19.51 14.00
CA ASP A 91 24.33 19.28 14.30
C ASP A 91 25.18 19.10 13.02
N THR A 92 24.64 19.43 11.85
CA THR A 92 25.25 19.24 10.51
C THR A 92 25.35 17.78 10.05
N THR A 93 24.86 16.81 10.83
CA THR A 93 24.84 15.41 10.43
C THR A 93 23.73 15.14 9.41
N ILE A 94 24.05 14.38 8.37
CA ILE A 94 23.06 13.80 7.46
C ILE A 94 23.07 12.29 7.66
N LEU A 95 21.92 11.72 8.02
CA LEU A 95 21.74 10.29 8.12
C LEU A 95 21.04 9.77 6.88
N ILE A 96 21.58 8.71 6.31
CA ILE A 96 21.02 8.01 5.17
C ILE A 96 20.40 6.70 5.65
N TRP A 97 19.13 6.53 5.31
CA TRP A 97 18.30 5.41 5.75
C TRP A 97 17.90 4.58 4.55
N ASP A 98 18.13 3.28 4.64
CA ASP A 98 17.50 2.33 3.73
C ASP A 98 16.05 2.11 4.19
N LEU A 99 15.10 2.39 3.29
CA LEU A 99 13.66 2.13 3.48
C LEU A 99 13.30 0.68 3.10
N LEU A 100 14.29 -0.20 3.00
CA LEU A 100 14.10 -1.64 3.03
C LEU A 100 14.05 -2.18 4.47
N PRO A 101 13.31 -3.26 4.70
CA PRO A 101 13.58 -4.13 5.81
C PRO A 101 14.90 -4.83 5.51
N ALA A 102 16.01 -4.30 6.02
CA ALA A 102 17.12 -5.18 6.32
C ALA A 102 16.59 -6.18 7.38
N PRO A 103 16.75 -7.50 7.20
CA PRO A 103 16.47 -8.45 8.27
C PRO A 103 17.40 -8.10 9.44
N ARG A 104 16.90 -7.31 10.40
CA ARG A 104 17.66 -7.01 11.62
C ARG A 104 17.62 -8.26 12.49
N GLY A 105 18.77 -8.91 12.60
CA GLY A 105 18.99 -10.01 13.56
C GLY A 105 18.89 -11.42 13.02
N GLU A 106 18.41 -11.62 11.79
CA GLU A 106 18.53 -12.90 11.08
C GLU A 106 19.61 -12.75 10.01
N ARG A 107 20.53 -13.73 9.94
CA ARG A 107 21.53 -13.77 8.87
C ARG A 107 20.78 -13.57 7.55
N PRO A 108 21.20 -12.63 6.66
CA PRO A 108 20.62 -12.54 5.33
C PRO A 108 20.62 -13.96 4.76
N HIS A 109 19.48 -14.43 4.24
CA HIS A 109 19.44 -15.78 3.70
C HIS A 109 20.47 -15.86 2.56
N VAL A 110 21.58 -16.55 2.82
CA VAL A 110 22.64 -16.77 1.83
C VAL A 110 22.26 -18.03 1.06
N GLY A 111 21.38 -17.89 0.08
CA GLY A 111 20.93 -19.01 -0.74
C GLY A 111 19.63 -18.73 -1.50
N PRO A 112 19.27 -19.61 -2.46
CA PRO A 112 18.00 -19.52 -3.15
C PRO A 112 16.81 -19.74 -2.19
N LEU A 113 15.73 -18.98 -2.36
CA LEU A 113 14.50 -19.17 -1.58
C LEU A 113 13.93 -20.59 -1.79
N THR A 114 13.69 -21.29 -0.68
CA THR A 114 13.00 -22.58 -0.66
C THR A 114 11.54 -22.43 -1.09
N ALA A 115 10.88 -23.54 -1.44
CA ALA A 115 9.45 -23.52 -1.77
C ALA A 115 8.59 -23.02 -0.59
N ALA A 116 8.92 -23.45 0.64
CA ALA A 116 8.23 -23.03 1.84
C ALA A 116 8.35 -21.51 2.09
N GLU A 117 9.53 -20.93 1.84
CA GLU A 117 9.72 -19.48 1.98
C GLU A 117 8.96 -18.70 0.92
N LYS A 118 8.88 -19.21 -0.32
CA LYS A 118 8.06 -18.61 -1.38
C LYS A 118 6.57 -18.64 -1.02
N ASP A 119 6.08 -19.75 -0.50
CA ASP A 119 4.69 -19.90 -0.07
C ASP A 119 4.36 -18.98 1.11
N ARG A 120 5.27 -18.91 2.09
CA ARG A 120 5.14 -17.99 3.22
C ARG A 120 5.13 -16.53 2.77
N ALA A 121 6.09 -16.13 1.93
CA ALA A 121 6.14 -14.77 1.40
C ALA A 121 4.87 -14.43 0.60
N TRP A 122 4.38 -15.35 -0.23
CA TRP A 122 3.13 -15.18 -0.99
C TRP A 122 1.90 -14.98 -0.09
N SER A 123 1.85 -15.72 1.02
CA SER A 123 0.81 -15.57 2.05
C SER A 123 0.93 -14.22 2.78
N ASP A 124 2.13 -13.88 3.25
CA ASP A 124 2.40 -12.67 4.02
C ASP A 124 2.09 -11.39 3.22
N LEU A 125 2.34 -11.39 1.91
CA LEU A 125 1.96 -10.25 1.04
C LEU A 125 0.46 -9.92 1.08
N ALA A 126 -0.43 -10.90 1.34
CA ALA A 126 -1.86 -10.66 1.49
C ALA A 126 -2.31 -10.39 2.93
N GLY A 127 -1.42 -10.60 3.90
CA GLY A 127 -1.76 -10.54 5.31
C GLY A 127 -2.07 -9.13 5.80
N ALA A 128 -2.94 -9.02 6.80
CA ALA A 128 -3.22 -7.75 7.46
C ALA A 128 -2.05 -7.23 8.32
N ASP A 129 -1.09 -8.10 8.68
CA ASP A 129 0.13 -7.72 9.40
C ASP A 129 1.12 -7.07 8.41
N ALA A 130 1.13 -5.74 8.42
CA ALA A 130 1.95 -4.96 7.52
C ALA A 130 3.46 -5.11 7.78
N ARG A 131 3.88 -5.43 9.01
CA ARG A 131 5.29 -5.67 9.34
C ARG A 131 5.78 -6.98 8.75
N ARG A 132 5.00 -8.05 8.87
CA ARG A 132 5.33 -9.34 8.22
C ARG A 132 5.40 -9.19 6.70
N ALA A 133 4.41 -8.53 6.11
CA ALA A 133 4.40 -8.26 4.69
C ALA A 133 5.63 -7.43 4.26
N TYR A 134 6.00 -6.42 5.06
CA TYR A 134 7.20 -5.62 4.84
C TYR A 134 8.47 -6.49 4.82
N THR A 135 8.68 -7.34 5.82
CA THR A 135 9.80 -8.30 5.83
C THR A 135 9.78 -9.25 4.63
N ALA A 136 8.61 -9.78 4.26
CA ALA A 136 8.47 -10.65 3.09
C ALA A 136 8.85 -9.94 1.78
N MET A 137 8.50 -8.66 1.61
CA MET A 137 8.93 -7.86 0.46
C MET A 137 10.46 -7.72 0.42
N GLY A 138 11.12 -7.49 1.56
CA GLY A 138 12.58 -7.46 1.66
C GLY A 138 13.22 -8.81 1.29
N GLY A 139 12.67 -9.91 1.81
CA GLY A 139 13.11 -11.27 1.51
C GLY A 139 12.97 -11.65 0.02
N LEU A 140 11.91 -11.18 -0.65
CA LEU A 140 11.76 -11.36 -2.09
C LEU A 140 12.76 -10.49 -2.88
N ALA A 141 13.01 -9.27 -2.43
CA ALA A 141 13.94 -8.35 -3.10
C ALA A 141 15.39 -8.85 -3.10
N VAL A 142 15.81 -9.65 -2.12
CA VAL A 142 17.16 -10.25 -2.10
C VAL A 142 17.31 -11.46 -3.05
N ALA A 143 16.22 -11.98 -3.62
CA ALA A 143 16.25 -13.07 -4.61
C ALA A 143 15.46 -12.70 -5.90
N PRO A 144 15.93 -11.73 -6.71
CA PRO A 144 15.16 -11.10 -7.78
C PRO A 144 14.54 -12.07 -8.80
N ALA A 145 15.33 -12.99 -9.35
CA ALA A 145 14.86 -13.93 -10.37
C ALA A 145 13.73 -14.84 -9.84
N GLN A 146 13.84 -15.26 -8.58
CA GLN A 146 12.86 -16.14 -7.95
C GLN A 146 11.59 -15.39 -7.54
N ALA A 147 11.73 -14.15 -7.07
CA ALA A 147 10.61 -13.27 -6.79
C ALA A 147 9.80 -13.01 -8.06
N VAL A 148 10.45 -12.64 -9.16
CA VAL A 148 9.76 -12.39 -10.43
C VAL A 148 9.07 -13.66 -10.94
N ALA A 149 9.74 -14.82 -10.88
CA ALA A 149 9.13 -16.08 -11.27
C ALA A 149 7.85 -16.40 -10.46
N LEU A 150 7.94 -16.30 -9.12
CA LEU A 150 6.80 -16.52 -8.20
C LEU A 150 5.65 -15.57 -8.49
N LEU A 151 5.94 -14.27 -8.58
CA LEU A 151 4.93 -13.23 -8.79
C LEU A 151 4.28 -13.36 -10.16
N ARG A 152 5.05 -13.66 -11.21
CA ARG A 152 4.51 -13.90 -12.55
C ARG A 152 3.62 -15.15 -12.58
N GLU A 153 4.02 -16.22 -11.90
CA GLU A 153 3.25 -17.47 -11.85
C GLU A 153 1.90 -17.30 -11.14
N ARG A 154 1.87 -16.53 -10.05
CA ARG A 154 0.71 -16.49 -9.14
C ARG A 154 -0.13 -15.22 -9.22
N LEU A 155 0.42 -14.07 -9.62
CA LEU A 155 -0.38 -12.87 -9.81
C LEU A 155 -1.23 -12.98 -11.07
N ARG A 156 -2.43 -12.41 -10.98
CA ARG A 156 -3.33 -12.25 -12.11
C ARG A 156 -3.71 -10.77 -12.21
N PRO A 157 -3.85 -10.22 -13.44
CA PRO A 157 -4.45 -8.92 -13.64
C PRO A 157 -5.84 -8.87 -12.99
N VAL A 158 -6.20 -7.70 -12.47
CA VAL A 158 -7.56 -7.49 -11.98
C VAL A 158 -8.51 -7.61 -13.17
N ALA A 159 -9.49 -8.51 -13.06
CA ALA A 159 -10.50 -8.68 -14.09
C ALA A 159 -11.48 -7.49 -14.06
N ALA A 160 -11.90 -7.03 -15.25
CA ALA A 160 -12.98 -6.07 -15.34
C ALA A 160 -14.29 -6.72 -14.85
N VAL A 161 -15.08 -5.98 -14.08
CA VAL A 161 -16.41 -6.40 -13.65
C VAL A 161 -17.41 -6.04 -14.74
N SER A 162 -18.30 -6.97 -15.10
CA SER A 162 -19.33 -6.67 -16.09
C SER A 162 -20.34 -5.64 -15.53
N PRO A 163 -20.72 -4.61 -16.32
CA PRO A 163 -21.72 -3.63 -15.88
C PRO A 163 -23.05 -4.28 -15.49
N GLU A 164 -23.45 -5.35 -16.16
CA GLU A 164 -24.68 -6.09 -15.89
C GLU A 164 -24.66 -6.74 -14.51
N LEU A 165 -23.50 -7.25 -14.08
CA LEU A 165 -23.33 -7.80 -12.73
C LEU A 165 -23.50 -6.71 -11.68
N LEU A 166 -22.86 -5.54 -11.86
CA LEU A 166 -22.98 -4.43 -10.92
C LEU A 166 -24.43 -3.92 -10.83
N VAL A 167 -25.13 -3.80 -11.96
CA VAL A 167 -26.55 -3.42 -11.99
C VAL A 167 -27.39 -4.44 -11.22
N ARG A 168 -27.17 -5.74 -11.44
CA ARG A 168 -27.88 -6.80 -10.73
C ARG A 168 -27.64 -6.74 -9.22
N LEU A 169 -26.38 -6.64 -8.79
CA LEU A 169 -26.04 -6.59 -7.36
C LEU A 169 -26.61 -5.35 -6.66
N LEU A 170 -26.63 -4.21 -7.35
CA LEU A 170 -27.27 -3.00 -6.85
C LEU A 170 -28.80 -3.17 -6.73
N ALA A 171 -29.45 -3.83 -7.67
CA ALA A 171 -30.88 -4.14 -7.59
C ALA A 171 -31.18 -5.11 -6.42
N ASP A 172 -30.38 -6.17 -6.28
CA ASP A 172 -30.52 -7.16 -5.21
C ASP A 172 -30.30 -6.56 -3.81
N LEU A 173 -29.51 -5.48 -3.69
CA LEU A 173 -29.35 -4.72 -2.45
C LEU A 173 -30.65 -4.08 -1.95
N ASP A 174 -31.60 -3.80 -2.84
CA ASP A 174 -32.92 -3.24 -2.50
C ASP A 174 -33.95 -4.33 -2.18
N SER A 175 -33.62 -5.61 -2.43
CA SER A 175 -34.52 -6.73 -2.17
C SER A 175 -34.82 -6.88 -0.67
N GLY A 176 -36.10 -7.07 -0.34
CA GLY A 176 -36.56 -7.45 1.00
C GLY A 176 -36.15 -8.89 1.38
N ALA A 177 -35.76 -9.72 0.41
CA ALA A 177 -35.36 -11.10 0.65
C ALA A 177 -33.91 -11.17 1.15
N TYR A 178 -33.74 -11.58 2.42
CA TYR A 178 -32.40 -11.76 3.04
C TYR A 178 -31.46 -12.64 2.21
N LYS A 179 -31.98 -13.70 1.57
CA LYS A 179 -31.21 -14.66 0.76
C LYS A 179 -30.63 -14.08 -0.53
N GLN A 180 -31.16 -12.96 -1.02
CA GLN A 180 -30.66 -12.28 -2.22
C GLN A 180 -29.76 -11.09 -1.82
N ARG A 181 -30.23 -10.30 -0.87
CA ARG A 181 -29.54 -9.09 -0.40
C ARG A 181 -28.18 -9.38 0.24
N THR A 182 -28.10 -10.38 1.11
CA THR A 182 -26.87 -10.65 1.89
C THR A 182 -25.71 -11.09 0.98
N PRO A 183 -25.90 -12.04 0.05
CA PRO A 183 -24.87 -12.35 -0.94
C PRO A 183 -24.51 -11.17 -1.85
N ALA A 184 -25.49 -10.34 -2.25
CA ALA A 184 -25.21 -9.17 -3.07
C ALA A 184 -24.33 -8.15 -2.35
N ALA A 185 -24.63 -7.88 -1.08
CA ALA A 185 -23.80 -7.02 -0.23
C ALA A 185 -22.38 -7.58 -0.06
N GLN A 186 -22.24 -8.90 0.15
CA GLN A 186 -20.94 -9.57 0.27
C GLN A 186 -20.12 -9.43 -1.02
N GLN A 187 -20.72 -9.72 -2.18
CA GLN A 187 -20.02 -9.58 -3.47
C GLN A 187 -19.60 -8.14 -3.75
N LEU A 188 -20.43 -7.14 -3.42
CA LEU A 188 -20.05 -5.73 -3.58
C LEU A 188 -18.90 -5.33 -2.65
N VAL A 189 -18.80 -5.91 -1.46
CA VAL A 189 -17.66 -5.73 -0.55
C VAL A 189 -16.40 -6.41 -1.10
N GLU A 190 -16.52 -7.60 -1.69
CA GLU A 190 -15.41 -8.33 -2.31
C GLU A 190 -14.85 -7.62 -3.55
N LEU A 191 -15.72 -7.00 -4.34
CA LEU A 191 -15.34 -6.18 -5.49
C LEU A 191 -14.62 -4.89 -5.08
N ASP A 192 -14.73 -4.47 -3.81
CA ASP A 192 -14.03 -3.35 -3.18
C ASP A 192 -14.10 -2.09 -4.07
N GLU A 193 -12.96 -1.67 -4.62
CA GLU A 193 -12.82 -0.47 -5.45
C GLU A 193 -13.55 -0.54 -6.78
N LEU A 194 -13.75 -1.74 -7.33
CA LEU A 194 -14.44 -1.94 -8.62
C LEU A 194 -15.94 -1.68 -8.50
N ALA A 195 -16.51 -1.89 -7.30
CA ALA A 195 -17.89 -1.57 -7.02
C ALA A 195 -18.07 -0.12 -6.55
N GLU A 196 -17.02 0.54 -6.06
CA GLU A 196 -17.13 1.85 -5.41
C GLU A 196 -17.73 2.92 -6.33
N GLN A 197 -17.26 3.02 -7.57
CA GLN A 197 -17.80 4.01 -8.52
C GLN A 197 -19.27 3.74 -8.83
N ALA A 198 -19.66 2.47 -8.99
CA ALA A 198 -21.05 2.09 -9.25
C ALA A 198 -21.94 2.38 -8.04
N LEU A 199 -21.50 2.06 -6.82
CA LEU A 199 -22.18 2.36 -5.56
C LEU A 199 -22.40 3.88 -5.39
N ARG A 200 -21.37 4.69 -5.64
CA ARG A 200 -21.47 6.16 -5.60
C ARG A 200 -22.37 6.71 -6.71
N GLY A 201 -22.30 6.12 -7.90
CA GLY A 201 -23.20 6.43 -9.01
C GLY A 201 -24.67 6.16 -8.65
N ALA A 202 -24.93 5.03 -7.98
CA ALA A 202 -26.25 4.66 -7.49
C ALA A 202 -26.79 5.68 -6.47
N LEU A 203 -25.98 6.14 -5.51
CA LEU A 203 -26.37 7.19 -4.56
C LEU A 203 -26.82 8.49 -5.23
N LYS A 204 -26.19 8.88 -6.35
CA LYS A 204 -26.58 10.08 -7.12
C LYS A 204 -27.94 9.93 -7.82
N ARG A 205 -28.38 8.70 -8.09
CA ARG A 205 -29.64 8.38 -8.80
C ARG A 205 -30.87 8.34 -7.89
N ARG A 206 -30.78 8.85 -6.66
CA ARG A 206 -31.86 8.85 -5.66
C ARG A 206 -32.44 7.45 -5.41
N PRO A 207 -31.65 6.53 -4.82
CA PRO A 207 -32.12 5.19 -4.49
C PRO A 207 -33.17 5.22 -3.36
N SER A 208 -33.78 4.07 -3.08
CA SER A 208 -34.65 3.90 -1.90
C SER A 208 -33.90 4.25 -0.61
N LEU A 209 -34.60 4.60 0.47
CA LEU A 209 -33.95 4.94 1.75
C LEU A 209 -33.16 3.75 2.32
N GLU A 210 -33.68 2.52 2.16
CA GLU A 210 -33.00 1.31 2.59
C GLU A 210 -31.75 1.02 1.75
N GLN A 211 -31.87 1.09 0.42
CA GLN A 211 -30.74 0.88 -0.48
C GLN A 211 -29.66 1.95 -0.25
N ARG A 212 -30.07 3.21 -0.04
CA ARG A 212 -29.15 4.30 0.34
C ARG A 212 -28.37 3.97 1.60
N GLN A 213 -29.06 3.62 2.69
CA GLN A 213 -28.41 3.31 3.97
C GLN A 213 -27.43 2.15 3.83
N ARG A 214 -27.80 1.10 3.07
CA ARG A 214 -26.93 -0.06 2.81
C ARG A 214 -25.70 0.29 1.98
N ILE A 215 -25.87 1.09 0.92
CA ILE A 215 -24.74 1.58 0.12
C ILE A 215 -23.83 2.45 0.98
N GLU A 216 -24.39 3.37 1.78
CA GLU A 216 -23.62 4.19 2.70
C GLU A 216 -22.88 3.34 3.73
N GLN A 217 -23.46 2.25 4.26
CA GLN A 217 -22.76 1.30 5.14
C GLN A 217 -21.59 0.59 4.45
N ILE A 218 -21.78 0.10 3.22
CA ILE A 218 -20.71 -0.54 2.44
C ILE A 218 -19.57 0.45 2.19
N LEU A 219 -19.91 1.71 1.87
CA LEU A 219 -18.94 2.77 1.61
C LEU A 219 -18.30 3.35 2.89
N ALA A 220 -18.98 3.28 4.04
CA ALA A 220 -18.52 3.81 5.32
C ALA A 220 -17.65 2.81 6.11
N ALA A 221 -17.69 1.52 5.75
CA ALA A 221 -16.84 0.53 6.40
C ALA A 221 -15.36 0.99 6.33
N PRO A 222 -14.63 1.03 7.45
CA PRO A 222 -13.25 1.48 7.45
C PRO A 222 -12.39 0.48 6.67
N GLY A 223 -11.48 1.00 5.84
CA GLY A 223 -10.49 0.21 5.15
C GLY A 223 -9.93 0.94 3.95
N LEU A 224 -8.69 1.41 4.08
CA LEU A 224 -7.80 1.37 2.94
C LEU A 224 -7.73 -0.11 2.52
N VAL A 225 -8.05 -0.39 1.26
CA VAL A 225 -7.82 -1.70 0.63
C VAL A 225 -8.27 -2.90 1.47
N ARG A 226 -9.52 -3.34 1.26
CA ARG A 226 -10.15 -4.34 2.13
C ARG A 226 -9.82 -5.78 1.73
N SER A 227 -9.44 -5.97 0.47
CA SER A 227 -9.18 -7.31 -0.08
C SER A 227 -7.72 -7.74 0.13
N PRO A 228 -7.48 -8.93 0.70
CA PRO A 228 -6.15 -9.55 0.74
C PRO A 228 -5.49 -9.66 -0.64
N ALA A 229 -6.29 -9.83 -1.71
CA ALA A 229 -5.78 -9.88 -3.08
C ALA A 229 -5.26 -8.51 -3.55
N THR A 230 -5.95 -7.43 -3.21
CA THR A 230 -5.52 -6.07 -3.55
C THR A 230 -4.27 -5.67 -2.77
N LEU A 231 -4.21 -5.97 -1.45
CA LEU A 231 -3.00 -5.77 -0.64
C LEU A 231 -1.80 -6.52 -1.24
N ARG A 232 -1.99 -7.79 -1.59
CA ARG A 232 -0.96 -8.60 -2.25
C ARG A 232 -0.49 -7.96 -3.54
N GLY A 233 -1.42 -7.51 -4.39
CA GLY A 233 -1.10 -6.88 -5.67
C GLY A 233 -0.24 -5.62 -5.49
N LEU A 234 -0.63 -4.72 -4.57
CA LEU A 234 0.09 -3.47 -4.31
C LEU A 234 1.50 -3.71 -3.76
N ARG A 235 1.65 -4.64 -2.82
CA ARG A 235 2.96 -5.00 -2.24
C ARG A 235 3.83 -5.74 -3.26
N ALA A 236 3.25 -6.61 -4.08
CA ALA A 236 3.99 -7.29 -5.14
C ALA A 236 4.49 -6.33 -6.23
N ILE A 237 3.71 -5.30 -6.57
CA ILE A 237 4.16 -4.23 -7.48
C ILE A 237 5.39 -3.52 -6.91
N GLN A 238 5.40 -3.19 -5.60
CA GLN A 238 6.59 -2.61 -4.96
C GLN A 238 7.82 -3.52 -5.08
N VAL A 239 7.64 -4.84 -4.92
CA VAL A 239 8.73 -5.82 -5.13
C VAL A 239 9.21 -5.82 -6.59
N LEU A 240 8.31 -5.84 -7.57
CA LEU A 240 8.66 -5.83 -8.99
C LEU A 240 9.39 -4.54 -9.40
N GLU A 241 8.92 -3.38 -8.94
CA GLU A 241 9.57 -2.09 -9.14
C GLU A 241 10.99 -2.06 -8.56
N ARG A 242 11.15 -2.64 -7.36
CA ARG A 242 12.45 -2.73 -6.69
C ARG A 242 13.42 -3.64 -7.44
N VAL A 243 12.95 -4.79 -7.91
CA VAL A 243 13.75 -5.74 -8.69
C VAL A 243 14.19 -5.11 -10.02
N GLY A 244 13.26 -4.46 -10.72
CA GLY A 244 13.56 -3.61 -11.87
C GLY A 244 14.05 -4.31 -13.15
N THR A 245 14.15 -5.64 -13.16
CA THR A 245 14.58 -6.44 -14.32
C THR A 245 13.60 -6.34 -15.49
N PRO A 246 14.01 -6.68 -16.73
CA PRO A 246 13.11 -6.72 -17.88
C PRO A 246 11.86 -7.58 -17.65
N GLU A 247 12.00 -8.73 -16.99
CA GLU A 247 10.89 -9.64 -16.68
C GLU A 247 9.94 -9.04 -15.63
N ALA A 248 10.48 -8.29 -14.67
CA ALA A 248 9.67 -7.55 -13.71
C ALA A 248 8.85 -6.47 -14.41
N ARG A 249 9.46 -5.72 -15.35
CA ARG A 249 8.76 -4.73 -16.18
C ARG A 249 7.67 -5.38 -17.03
N GLN A 250 7.94 -6.53 -17.64
CA GLN A 250 6.93 -7.26 -18.42
C GLN A 250 5.74 -7.68 -17.54
N THR A 251 6.01 -8.15 -16.32
CA THR A 251 4.96 -8.52 -15.36
C THR A 251 4.12 -7.29 -14.98
N LEU A 252 4.75 -6.14 -14.71
CA LEU A 252 4.06 -4.88 -14.46
C LEU A 252 3.21 -4.42 -15.65
N GLN A 253 3.71 -4.56 -16.88
CA GLN A 253 2.94 -4.23 -18.10
C GLN A 253 1.69 -5.09 -18.24
N VAL A 254 1.75 -6.37 -17.86
CA VAL A 254 0.58 -7.26 -17.85
C VAL A 254 -0.45 -6.79 -16.81
N LEU A 255 -0.03 -6.41 -15.60
CA LEU A 255 -0.91 -5.89 -14.55
C LEU A 255 -1.51 -4.51 -14.90
N ALA A 256 -0.77 -3.68 -15.64
CA ALA A 256 -1.17 -2.36 -16.08
C ALA A 256 -2.28 -2.37 -17.15
N LYS A 257 -2.58 -3.53 -17.76
CA LYS A 257 -3.68 -3.71 -18.73
C LYS A 257 -5.06 -3.93 -18.08
N GLY A 258 -5.13 -4.02 -16.75
CA GLY A 258 -6.40 -4.14 -16.03
C GLY A 258 -7.30 -2.89 -16.12
N PRO A 259 -8.47 -2.90 -15.45
CA PRO A 259 -9.39 -1.76 -15.42
C PRO A 259 -8.75 -0.54 -14.75
N ALA A 260 -9.02 0.66 -15.28
CA ALA A 260 -8.42 1.90 -14.78
C ALA A 260 -8.85 2.25 -13.34
N GLU A 261 -10.01 1.74 -12.90
CA GLU A 261 -10.52 1.94 -11.54
C GLU A 261 -9.73 1.13 -10.48
N ALA A 262 -9.06 0.04 -10.85
CA ALA A 262 -8.32 -0.79 -9.90
C ALA A 262 -7.03 -0.10 -9.42
N ARG A 263 -6.83 0.01 -8.10
CA ARG A 263 -5.56 0.54 -7.55
C ARG A 263 -4.35 -0.26 -8.00
N VAL A 264 -4.44 -1.59 -8.09
CA VAL A 264 -3.34 -2.44 -8.59
C VAL A 264 -2.93 -2.03 -10.00
N THR A 265 -3.89 -1.79 -10.89
CA THR A 265 -3.61 -1.34 -12.26
C THR A 265 -2.98 0.06 -12.28
N ARG A 266 -3.52 1.02 -11.51
CA ARG A 266 -2.93 2.36 -11.41
C ARG A 266 -1.51 2.33 -10.82
N ALA A 267 -1.30 1.53 -9.79
CA ALA A 267 0.00 1.35 -9.15
C ALA A 267 1.02 0.75 -10.13
N ALA A 268 0.62 -0.25 -10.92
CA ALA A 268 1.49 -0.84 -11.94
C ALA A 268 1.86 0.17 -13.04
N LYS A 269 0.92 1.01 -13.50
CA LYS A 269 1.20 2.11 -14.44
C LYS A 269 2.17 3.13 -13.84
N GLY A 270 1.90 3.61 -12.63
CA GLY A 270 2.77 4.57 -11.94
C GLY A 270 4.17 4.01 -11.68
N SER A 271 4.28 2.70 -11.41
CA SER A 271 5.54 1.99 -11.28
C SER A 271 6.36 2.04 -12.58
N LEU A 272 5.74 1.68 -13.71
CA LEU A 272 6.39 1.76 -15.03
C LEU A 272 6.86 3.19 -15.37
N GLU A 273 6.06 4.20 -15.06
CA GLU A 273 6.41 5.61 -15.27
C GLU A 273 7.62 6.04 -14.43
N ARG A 274 7.66 5.66 -13.14
CA ARG A 274 8.82 5.93 -12.27
C ARG A 274 10.08 5.23 -12.77
N MET A 275 9.97 3.96 -13.16
CA MET A 275 11.09 3.21 -13.73
C MET A 275 11.62 3.81 -15.03
N ALA A 276 10.74 4.33 -15.89
CA ALA A 276 11.14 5.02 -17.11
C ALA A 276 11.93 6.31 -16.81
N LYS A 277 11.48 7.09 -15.82
CA LYS A 277 12.18 8.31 -15.38
C LYS A 277 13.57 8.02 -14.80
N GLN A 278 13.74 6.91 -14.09
CA GLN A 278 15.03 6.50 -13.53
C GLN A 278 16.05 6.07 -14.60
N GLY A 279 15.58 5.48 -15.71
CA GLY A 279 16.44 5.09 -16.84
C GLY A 279 16.75 6.21 -17.82
N ALA A 280 16.11 7.38 -17.67
CA ALA A 280 16.26 8.54 -18.55
C ALA A 280 17.14 9.66 -17.95
N SER A 281 17.79 9.42 -16.81
CA SER A 281 18.79 10.34 -16.28
C SER A 281 20.02 10.36 -17.20
N PRO A 282 20.43 11.55 -17.68
CA PRO A 282 21.56 11.72 -18.60
C PRO A 282 22.90 11.29 -17.99
#